data_AF-A0A432L8U0-F1
#
_entry.id   AF-A0A432L8U0-F1
#
_cell.length_a   1.000
_cell.length_b   1.000
_cell.length_c   1.000
_cell.angle_alpha   90.00
_cell.angle_beta   90.00
_cell.angle_gamma   90.00
#
_symmetry.space_group_name_H-M   'P 1'
#
loop_
_entity.id
_entity.type
_entity.pdbx_description
1 polymer ?
#
loop_
_entity_poly.entity_id
_entity_poly.type
_entity_poly.pdbx_seq_one_letter_code
_entity_poly.pdbx_strand_id
1 'polypeptide(L)'
;MKQVKYIPSGGLAFFEEKEMKKLAEYAKEGWILEKIAGLGYKLRKGERKDIEYSLDYQKEVDDEYFALFEAAGWSHVCSVGNEIHIFSASTGTKPIYTDRPTTIEKYEREKKQMGKSALPFFISTVVFWLLGIFSNPGWASESITNLFQVLGLISLAILIFPGLPYLSYQFKLLKLRKE
;
A
#
# COMPACT_ATOMS: atom_id res chain seq x y z
N MET A 1 -1.96 8.42 31.13
CA MET A 1 -2.28 8.42 29.67
C MET A 1 -1.25 7.56 28.96
N LYS A 2 -1.67 6.64 28.07
CA LYS A 2 -0.72 5.85 27.25
C LYS A 2 -0.03 6.81 26.26
N GLN A 3 1.30 6.88 26.28
CA GLN A 3 2.05 7.73 25.35
C GLN A 3 1.93 7.18 23.92
N VAL A 4 1.63 8.06 22.96
CA VAL A 4 1.48 7.72 21.54
C VAL A 4 2.48 8.53 20.71
N LYS A 5 2.94 7.94 19.61
CA LYS A 5 3.84 8.58 18.64
C LYS A 5 3.30 8.31 17.23
N TYR A 6 3.29 9.33 16.37
CA TYR A 6 2.97 9.19 14.96
C TYR A 6 4.25 9.32 14.15
N ILE A 7 4.43 8.41 13.18
CA ILE A 7 5.57 8.45 12.26
C ILE A 7 5.07 8.35 10.82
N PRO A 8 5.67 9.11 9.87
CA PRO A 8 5.28 9.04 8.47
C PRO A 8 5.71 7.71 7.84
N SER A 9 4.94 7.23 6.86
CA SER A 9 5.29 6.11 6.00
C SER A 9 5.90 6.63 4.70
N GLY A 10 6.91 5.92 4.17
CA GLY A 10 7.37 6.13 2.80
C GLY A 10 6.42 5.56 1.73
N GLY A 11 5.40 4.82 2.13
CA GLY A 11 4.46 4.10 1.26
C GLY A 11 4.82 2.61 1.14
N LEU A 12 3.90 1.75 1.59
CA LEU A 12 4.08 0.29 1.62
C LEU A 12 4.33 -0.30 0.22
N ALA A 13 3.62 0.20 -0.81
CA ALA A 13 3.80 -0.27 -2.18
C ALA A 13 5.27 -0.16 -2.65
N PHE A 14 5.96 0.92 -2.26
CA PHE A 14 7.34 1.21 -2.68
C PHE A 14 8.40 0.63 -1.75
N PHE A 15 8.19 0.78 -0.43
CA PHE A 15 9.24 0.57 0.57
C PHE A 15 8.88 -0.47 1.63
N GLU A 16 8.00 -1.41 1.33
CA GLU A 16 7.54 -2.49 2.23
C GLU A 16 8.61 -3.01 3.21
N GLU A 17 9.71 -3.59 2.71
CA GLU A 17 10.78 -4.15 3.55
C GLU A 17 11.45 -3.10 4.46
N LYS A 18 11.68 -1.89 3.93
CA LYS A 18 12.29 -0.80 4.69
C LYS A 18 11.35 -0.29 5.78
N GLU A 19 10.05 -0.27 5.50
CA GLU A 19 9.02 0.12 6.45
C GLU A 19 8.88 -0.92 7.58
N MET A 20 8.91 -2.22 7.25
CA MET A 20 8.91 -3.29 8.26
C MET A 20 10.15 -3.23 9.17
N LYS A 21 11.34 -3.00 8.59
CA LYS A 21 12.59 -2.80 9.34
C LYS A 21 12.53 -1.58 10.24
N LYS A 22 12.04 -0.45 9.73
CA LYS A 22 11.82 0.78 10.51
C LYS A 22 10.93 0.52 11.72
N LEU A 23 9.81 -0.19 11.54
CA LEU A 23 8.92 -0.53 12.65
C LEU A 23 9.60 -1.46 13.68
N ALA A 24 10.42 -2.41 13.24
CA ALA A 24 11.20 -3.27 14.13
C ALA A 24 12.23 -2.47 14.95
N GLU A 25 12.90 -1.50 14.36
CA GLU A 25 13.81 -0.58 15.08
C GLU A 25 13.07 0.22 16.16
N TYR A 26 11.89 0.76 15.85
CA TYR A 26 11.05 1.42 16.85
C TYR A 26 10.63 0.47 17.98
N ALA A 27 10.35 -0.80 17.67
CA ALA A 27 9.99 -1.79 18.68
C ALA A 27 11.14 -2.06 19.66
N LYS A 28 12.40 -2.08 19.18
CA LYS A 28 13.60 -2.18 20.03
C LYS A 28 13.77 -1.01 21.00
N GLU A 29 13.24 0.16 20.63
CA GLU A 29 13.19 1.35 21.50
C GLU A 29 11.95 1.38 22.44
N GLY A 30 11.07 0.39 22.34
CA GLY A 30 9.82 0.30 23.10
C GLY A 30 8.68 1.14 22.51
N TRP A 31 8.72 1.43 21.21
CA TRP A 31 7.61 2.01 20.45
C TRP A 31 6.98 0.92 19.58
N ILE A 32 5.88 0.34 20.05
CA ILE A 32 5.23 -0.80 19.39
C ILE A 32 4.16 -0.29 18.44
N LEU A 33 4.08 -0.87 17.23
CA LEU A 33 3.03 -0.55 16.28
C LEU A 33 1.65 -0.83 16.89
N GLU A 34 0.76 0.17 16.81
CA GLU A 34 -0.64 0.02 17.21
C GLU A 34 -1.53 -0.14 15.97
N LYS A 35 -1.35 0.72 14.96
CA LYS A 35 -2.05 0.64 13.68
C LYS A 35 -1.40 1.49 12.61
N ILE A 36 -1.70 1.20 11.35
CA ILE A 36 -1.55 2.16 10.25
C ILE A 36 -2.57 3.30 10.47
N ALA A 37 -2.13 4.54 10.33
CA ALA A 37 -2.95 5.73 10.56
C ALA A 37 -2.63 6.81 9.51
N GLY A 38 -3.60 7.12 8.64
CA GLY A 38 -3.40 8.07 7.55
C GLY A 38 -2.26 7.65 6.62
N LEU A 39 -1.31 8.56 6.37
CA LEU A 39 -0.11 8.31 5.55
C LEU A 39 1.08 7.79 6.38
N GLY A 40 0.83 7.10 7.49
CA GLY A 40 1.85 6.69 8.44
C GLY A 40 1.39 5.65 9.44
N TYR A 41 2.05 5.63 10.59
CA TYR A 41 1.77 4.67 11.66
C TYR A 41 1.54 5.39 12.98
N LYS A 42 0.63 4.83 13.76
CA LYS A 42 0.46 5.14 15.17
C LYS A 42 1.19 4.08 15.99
N LEU A 43 2.13 4.52 16.82
CA LEU A 43 2.87 3.70 17.75
C LEU A 43 2.43 4.01 19.18
N ARG A 44 2.44 2.98 20.03
CA ARG A 44 2.21 3.10 21.47
C ARG A 44 3.48 2.82 22.23
N LYS A 45 3.72 3.56 23.32
CA LYS A 45 4.82 3.25 24.22
C LYS A 45 4.55 1.92 24.92
N GLY A 46 5.54 1.04 24.91
CA GLY A 46 5.53 -0.26 25.56
C GLY A 46 6.93 -0.69 25.94
N GLU A 47 7.08 -1.97 26.28
CA GLU A 47 8.37 -2.58 26.54
C GLU A 47 9.20 -2.69 25.26
N ARG A 48 10.52 -2.66 25.41
CA ARG A 48 11.45 -2.93 24.31
C ARG A 48 11.27 -4.38 23.87
N LYS A 49 11.04 -4.58 22.57
CA LYS A 49 10.84 -5.91 21.99
C LYS A 49 11.78 -6.11 20.83
N ASP A 50 12.44 -7.26 20.80
CA ASP A 50 13.17 -7.74 19.63
C ASP A 50 12.22 -8.59 18.76
N ILE A 51 11.51 -7.89 17.89
CA ILE A 51 10.49 -8.46 17.00
C ILE A 51 10.69 -7.96 15.58
N GLU A 52 10.22 -8.76 14.62
CA GLU A 52 10.13 -8.40 13.22
C GLU A 52 8.67 -8.19 12.83
N TYR A 53 8.45 -7.39 11.79
CA TYR A 53 7.13 -7.19 11.20
C TYR A 53 7.09 -7.77 9.79
N SER A 54 5.93 -8.30 9.42
CA SER A 54 5.64 -8.75 8.06
C SER A 54 4.30 -8.20 7.62
N LEU A 55 4.16 -7.97 6.32
CA LEU A 55 2.97 -7.43 5.69
C LEU A 55 2.38 -8.49 4.77
N ASP A 56 1.07 -8.66 4.81
CA ASP A 56 0.34 -9.45 3.82
C ASP A 56 -0.85 -8.68 3.23
N TYR A 57 -1.21 -9.04 2.00
CA TYR A 57 -2.36 -8.51 1.28
C TYR A 57 -3.34 -9.63 0.95
N GLN A 58 -4.45 -9.67 1.68
CA GLN A 58 -5.50 -10.67 1.50
C GLN A 58 -6.85 -10.04 1.85
N LYS A 59 -7.84 -10.21 0.97
CA LYS A 59 -9.21 -9.74 1.19
C LYS A 59 -10.07 -10.82 1.80
N GLU A 60 -11.13 -10.38 2.48
CA GLU A 60 -12.20 -11.27 2.96
C GLU A 60 -11.64 -12.42 3.81
N VAL A 61 -10.67 -12.10 4.67
CA VAL A 61 -10.06 -13.05 5.59
C VAL A 61 -10.99 -13.38 6.75
N ASP A 62 -10.90 -14.61 7.23
CA ASP A 62 -11.57 -15.12 8.41
C ASP A 62 -10.58 -15.37 9.55
N ASP A 63 -11.07 -15.93 10.65
CA ASP A 63 -10.24 -16.27 11.81
C ASP A 63 -9.24 -17.40 11.51
N GLU A 64 -9.57 -18.30 10.57
CA GLU A 64 -8.68 -19.39 10.16
C GLU A 64 -7.42 -18.85 9.48
N TYR A 65 -7.55 -17.80 8.66
CA TYR A 65 -6.42 -17.10 8.06
C TYR A 65 -5.45 -16.57 9.12
N PHE A 66 -5.94 -15.95 10.19
CA PHE A 66 -5.06 -15.46 11.27
C PHE A 66 -4.46 -16.61 12.09
N ALA A 67 -5.25 -17.66 12.36
CA ALA A 67 -4.79 -18.84 13.09
C ALA A 67 -3.63 -19.57 12.36
N LEU A 68 -3.63 -19.58 11.03
CA LEU A 68 -2.53 -20.12 10.23
C LEU A 68 -1.20 -19.41 10.53
N PHE A 69 -1.22 -18.08 10.63
CA PHE A 69 -0.04 -17.29 10.97
C PHE A 69 0.36 -17.46 12.43
N GLU A 70 -0.60 -17.51 13.34
CA GLU A 70 -0.35 -17.74 14.76
C GLU A 70 0.34 -19.09 14.99
N ALA A 71 -0.11 -20.15 14.31
CA ALA A 71 0.53 -21.47 14.34
C ALA A 71 1.98 -21.44 13.79
N ALA A 72 2.30 -20.49 12.91
CA ALA A 72 3.65 -20.26 12.39
C ALA A 72 4.49 -19.30 13.25
N GLY A 73 3.99 -18.86 14.41
CA GLY A 73 4.68 -17.94 15.33
C GLY A 73 4.45 -16.46 15.05
N TRP A 74 3.53 -16.11 14.16
CA TRP A 74 3.21 -14.73 13.78
C TRP A 74 1.90 -14.28 14.44
N SER A 75 1.96 -13.20 15.22
CA SER A 75 0.78 -12.58 15.80
C SER A 75 0.26 -11.43 14.93
N HIS A 76 -1.04 -11.38 14.69
CA HIS A 76 -1.69 -10.24 14.04
C HIS A 76 -1.55 -8.96 14.87
N VAL A 77 -1.22 -7.84 14.21
CA VAL A 77 -1.05 -6.53 14.85
C VAL A 77 -2.19 -5.60 14.52
N CYS A 78 -2.44 -5.40 13.22
CA CYS A 78 -3.49 -4.51 12.74
C CYS A 78 -3.86 -4.77 11.28
N SER A 79 -5.01 -4.25 10.86
CA SER A 79 -5.48 -4.30 9.48
C SER A 79 -6.00 -2.95 8.97
N VAL A 80 -5.91 -2.74 7.66
CA VAL A 80 -6.52 -1.59 6.96
C VAL A 80 -7.40 -2.11 5.83
N GLY A 81 -8.65 -1.64 5.77
CA GLY A 81 -9.59 -1.95 4.70
C GLY A 81 -9.95 -3.43 4.56
N ASN A 82 -9.67 -4.25 5.59
CA ASN A 82 -9.75 -5.73 5.54
C ASN A 82 -8.99 -6.34 4.34
N GLU A 83 -7.86 -5.73 4.00
CA GLU A 83 -7.04 -6.12 2.86
C GLU A 83 -5.56 -6.15 3.22
N ILE A 84 -5.09 -5.15 3.96
CA ILE A 84 -3.69 -5.03 4.36
C ILE A 84 -3.58 -5.50 5.81
N HIS A 85 -2.75 -6.50 6.07
CA HIS A 85 -2.55 -7.10 7.40
C HIS A 85 -1.08 -7.00 7.79
N ILE A 86 -0.80 -6.43 8.97
CA ILE A 86 0.54 -6.46 9.56
C ILE A 86 0.58 -7.51 10.66
N PHE A 87 1.61 -8.33 10.63
CA PHE A 87 1.94 -9.34 11.61
C PHE A 87 3.27 -9.01 12.28
N SER A 88 3.47 -9.53 13.49
CA SER A 88 4.76 -9.47 14.19
C SER A 88 5.14 -10.82 14.76
N ALA A 89 6.44 -11.12 14.80
CA ALA A 89 6.99 -12.32 15.41
C ALA A 89 8.32 -12.01 16.08
N SER A 90 8.81 -12.92 16.93
CA SER A 90 10.18 -12.82 17.47
C SER A 90 11.22 -12.83 16.35
N THR A 91 12.28 -12.05 16.49
CA THR A 91 13.39 -12.02 15.53
C THR A 91 13.92 -13.43 15.26
N GLY A 92 14.09 -13.79 13.98
CA GLY A 92 14.50 -15.13 13.56
C GLY A 92 13.35 -16.13 13.35
N THR A 93 12.09 -15.73 13.55
CA THR A 93 10.93 -16.52 13.14
C THR A 93 10.94 -16.69 11.62
N LYS A 94 10.59 -17.89 11.13
CA LYS A 94 10.52 -18.16 9.70
C LYS A 94 9.59 -17.15 9.00
N PRO A 95 10.04 -16.45 7.94
CA PRO A 95 9.20 -15.48 7.24
C PRO A 95 7.91 -16.09 6.70
N ILE A 96 6.84 -15.29 6.66
CA ILE A 96 5.56 -15.68 6.02
C ILE A 96 5.78 -16.09 4.56
N TYR A 97 6.60 -15.29 3.85
CA TYR A 97 6.99 -15.53 2.47
C TYR A 97 8.43 -16.04 2.43
N THR A 98 8.60 -17.34 2.21
CA THR A 98 9.95 -17.96 2.15
C THR A 98 10.43 -18.25 0.75
N ASP A 99 9.52 -18.31 -0.21
CA ASP A 99 9.83 -18.67 -1.58
C ASP A 99 9.44 -17.55 -2.55
N ARG A 100 10.20 -17.49 -3.63
CA ARG A 100 10.05 -16.48 -4.66
C ARG A 100 8.70 -16.59 -5.40
N PRO A 101 8.18 -17.79 -5.72
CA PRO A 101 6.86 -17.93 -6.33
C PRO A 101 5.72 -17.28 -5.53
N THR A 102 5.62 -17.54 -4.22
CA THR A 102 4.58 -16.94 -3.38
C THR A 102 4.72 -15.42 -3.27
N THR A 103 5.95 -14.90 -3.22
CA THR A 103 6.23 -13.45 -3.26
C THR A 103 5.79 -12.83 -4.59
N ILE A 104 6.02 -13.51 -5.71
CA ILE A 104 5.56 -13.06 -7.03
C ILE A 104 4.04 -13.05 -7.09
N GLU A 105 3.38 -14.09 -6.58
CA GLU A 105 1.93 -14.19 -6.59
C GLU A 105 1.27 -13.05 -5.79
N LYS A 106 1.80 -12.77 -4.59
CA LYS A 106 1.42 -11.62 -3.76
C LYS A 106 1.42 -10.33 -4.58
N TYR A 107 2.54 -9.99 -5.21
CA TYR A 107 2.65 -8.74 -5.97
C TYR A 107 1.86 -8.73 -7.28
N GLU A 108 1.61 -9.88 -7.91
CA GLU A 108 0.73 -9.97 -9.09
C GLU A 108 -0.73 -9.67 -8.71
N ARG A 109 -1.21 -10.21 -7.57
CA ARG A 109 -2.54 -9.90 -7.04
C ARG A 109 -2.70 -8.40 -6.78
N GLU A 110 -1.72 -7.81 -6.09
CA GLU A 110 -1.72 -6.36 -5.79
C GLU A 110 -1.65 -5.51 -7.06
N LYS A 111 -0.74 -5.83 -7.98
CA LYS A 111 -0.66 -5.14 -9.28
C LYS A 111 -1.99 -5.22 -10.02
N LYS A 112 -2.61 -6.39 -10.11
CA LYS A 112 -3.89 -6.56 -10.82
C LYS A 112 -4.99 -5.71 -10.21
N GLN A 113 -5.06 -5.65 -8.88
CA GLN A 113 -6.01 -4.80 -8.18
C GLN A 113 -5.76 -3.31 -8.45
N MET A 114 -4.52 -2.85 -8.27
CA MET A 114 -4.16 -1.45 -8.50
C MET A 114 -4.39 -1.05 -9.96
N GLY A 115 -4.13 -1.94 -10.91
CA GLY A 115 -4.40 -1.74 -12.33
C GLY A 115 -5.90 -1.60 -12.63
N LYS A 116 -6.75 -2.47 -12.06
CA LYS A 116 -8.22 -2.36 -12.18
C LYS A 116 -8.74 -1.03 -11.64
N SER A 117 -8.19 -0.56 -10.52
CA SER A 117 -8.57 0.73 -9.94
C SER A 117 -8.01 1.92 -10.73
N ALA A 118 -6.80 1.83 -11.27
CA ALA A 118 -6.14 2.93 -11.99
C ALA A 118 -6.74 3.15 -13.39
N LEU A 119 -7.11 2.08 -14.08
CA LEU A 119 -7.57 2.14 -15.47
C LEU A 119 -8.73 3.13 -15.74
N PRO A 120 -9.84 3.14 -14.98
CA PRO A 120 -10.92 4.10 -15.23
C PRO A 120 -10.47 5.55 -15.04
N PHE A 121 -9.65 5.85 -14.04
CA PHE A 121 -9.12 7.20 -13.84
C PHE A 121 -8.11 7.59 -14.90
N PHE A 122 -7.32 6.64 -15.41
CA PHE A 122 -6.42 6.88 -16.55
C PHE A 122 -7.23 7.23 -17.80
N ILE A 123 -8.25 6.44 -18.15
CA ILE A 123 -9.12 6.69 -19.30
C ILE A 123 -9.83 8.03 -19.14
N SER A 124 -10.43 8.29 -17.97
CA SER A 124 -11.09 9.56 -17.64
C SER A 124 -10.15 10.76 -17.82
N THR A 125 -8.92 10.65 -17.31
CA THR A 125 -7.90 11.71 -17.45
C THR A 125 -7.61 11.96 -18.93
N VAL A 126 -7.32 10.92 -19.71
CA VAL A 126 -7.06 11.04 -21.15
C VAL A 126 -8.25 11.67 -21.88
N VAL A 127 -9.48 11.23 -21.59
CA VAL A 127 -10.70 11.77 -22.20
C VAL A 127 -10.87 13.25 -21.90
N PHE A 128 -10.73 13.67 -20.63
CA PHE A 128 -10.87 15.08 -20.27
C PHE A 128 -9.80 15.97 -20.93
N TRP A 129 -8.56 15.49 -21.03
CA TRP A 129 -7.50 16.21 -21.75
C TRP A 129 -7.78 16.30 -23.24
N LEU A 130 -8.24 15.22 -23.88
CA LEU A 130 -8.61 15.23 -25.30
C LEU A 130 -9.79 16.18 -25.55
N LEU A 131 -10.84 16.12 -24.73
CA LEU A 131 -11.98 17.03 -24.82
C LEU A 131 -11.51 18.49 -24.68
N GLY A 132 -10.61 18.79 -23.75
CA GLY A 132 -10.05 20.14 -23.59
C GLY A 132 -9.16 20.60 -24.77
N ILE A 133 -8.41 19.70 -25.41
CA ILE A 133 -7.56 20.02 -26.57
C ILE A 133 -8.41 20.24 -27.80
N PHE A 134 -9.30 19.29 -28.11
CA PHE A 134 -10.18 19.42 -29.24
C PHE A 134 -11.04 20.66 -29.06
N SER A 135 -11.34 21.04 -27.79
CA SER A 135 -11.77 22.33 -27.21
C SER A 135 -11.82 23.56 -28.11
N ASN A 136 -10.72 23.72 -28.81
CA ASN A 136 -10.27 24.96 -29.39
C ASN A 136 -9.77 24.66 -30.81
N PRO A 137 -10.38 25.21 -31.89
CA PRO A 137 -11.07 26.50 -31.96
C PRO A 137 -12.52 26.39 -32.47
N GLY A 138 -13.51 26.67 -31.61
CA GLY A 138 -14.86 27.10 -32.03
C GLY A 138 -16.05 26.18 -31.72
N TRP A 139 -15.86 24.97 -31.18
CA TRP A 139 -16.98 24.07 -30.85
C TRP A 139 -17.45 24.15 -29.39
N ALA A 140 -16.65 24.70 -28.48
CA ALA A 140 -17.03 24.89 -27.08
C ALA A 140 -16.60 26.27 -26.55
N SER A 141 -17.36 26.77 -25.57
CA SER A 141 -16.98 27.99 -24.83
C SER A 141 -15.73 27.76 -23.98
N GLU A 142 -14.99 28.83 -23.67
CA GLU A 142 -13.83 28.79 -22.78
C GLU A 142 -14.16 28.19 -21.41
N SER A 143 -15.36 28.46 -20.88
CA SER A 143 -15.83 27.89 -19.62
C SER A 143 -15.94 26.37 -19.64
N ILE A 144 -16.39 25.79 -20.77
CA ILE A 144 -16.49 24.34 -20.95
C ILE A 144 -15.10 23.71 -21.04
N THR A 145 -14.19 24.34 -21.80
CA THR A 145 -12.79 23.92 -21.88
C THR A 145 -12.13 23.89 -20.49
N ASN A 146 -12.30 24.96 -19.71
CA ASN A 146 -11.76 25.05 -18.35
C ASN A 146 -12.34 23.98 -17.43
N LEU A 147 -13.63 23.68 -17.54
CA LEU A 147 -14.26 22.60 -16.77
C LEU A 147 -13.60 21.24 -17.06
N PHE A 148 -13.39 20.89 -18.34
CA PHE A 148 -12.72 19.62 -18.68
C PHE A 148 -11.29 19.56 -18.15
N GLN A 149 -10.54 20.66 -18.20
CA GLN A 149 -9.20 20.71 -17.63
C GLN A 149 -9.20 20.50 -16.10
N VAL A 150 -10.12 21.14 -15.38
CA VAL A 150 -10.26 20.96 -13.92
C VAL A 150 -10.64 19.51 -13.59
N LEU A 151 -11.59 18.91 -14.32
CA LEU A 151 -11.96 17.50 -14.14
C LEU A 151 -10.79 16.57 -14.47
N GLY A 152 -10.00 16.88 -15.49
CA GLY A 152 -8.77 16.18 -15.84
C GLY A 152 -7.73 16.23 -14.73
N LEU A 153 -7.53 17.38 -14.08
CA LEU A 153 -6.63 17.52 -12.94
C LEU A 153 -7.11 16.74 -11.71
N ILE A 154 -8.41 16.77 -11.40
CA ILE A 154 -8.99 15.99 -10.31
C ILE A 154 -8.80 14.49 -10.58
N SER A 155 -9.13 14.05 -11.80
CA SER A 155 -8.97 12.65 -12.23
C SER A 155 -7.50 12.20 -12.15
N LEU A 156 -6.56 13.07 -12.56
CA LEU A 156 -5.12 12.81 -12.45
C LEU A 156 -4.67 12.70 -10.97
N ALA A 157 -5.15 13.59 -10.11
CA ALA A 157 -4.82 13.54 -8.68
C ALA A 157 -5.31 12.24 -8.03
N ILE A 158 -6.50 11.76 -8.40
CA ILE A 158 -7.02 10.47 -7.92
C ILE A 158 -6.22 9.31 -8.51
N LEU A 159 -5.83 9.37 -9.80
CA LEU A 159 -5.03 8.35 -10.47
C LEU A 159 -3.69 8.07 -9.79
N ILE A 160 -3.09 9.06 -9.13
CA ILE A 160 -1.81 8.90 -8.42
C ILE A 160 -1.88 7.75 -7.39
N PHE A 161 -3.00 7.64 -6.67
CA PHE A 161 -3.14 6.68 -5.57
C PHE A 161 -3.11 5.21 -6.00
N PRO A 162 -3.81 4.76 -7.05
CA PRO A 162 -3.66 3.40 -7.58
C PRO A 162 -2.57 3.28 -8.66
N GLY A 163 -2.26 4.35 -9.40
CA GLY A 163 -1.34 4.34 -10.53
C GLY A 163 0.12 4.19 -10.12
N LEU A 164 0.58 4.91 -9.09
CA LEU A 164 1.97 4.77 -8.63
C LEU A 164 2.23 3.40 -7.96
N PRO A 165 1.35 2.87 -7.09
CA PRO A 165 1.47 1.49 -6.60
C PRO A 165 1.47 0.44 -7.71
N TYR A 166 0.62 0.58 -8.74
CA TYR A 166 0.64 -0.31 -9.90
C TYR A 166 2.02 -0.37 -10.55
N LEU A 167 2.62 0.80 -10.82
CA LEU A 167 3.97 0.87 -11.38
C LEU A 167 5.02 0.27 -10.43
N SER A 168 4.90 0.54 -9.13
CA SER A 168 5.80 -0.01 -8.12
C SER A 168 5.79 -1.53 -8.09
N TYR A 169 4.61 -2.16 -8.07
CA TYR A 169 4.48 -3.61 -8.13
C TYR A 169 4.97 -4.19 -9.45
N GLN A 170 4.73 -3.51 -10.57
CA GLN A 170 5.28 -3.90 -11.87
C GLN A 170 6.82 -3.92 -11.85
N PHE A 171 7.47 -2.89 -11.29
CA PHE A 171 8.93 -2.87 -11.14
C PHE A 171 9.44 -3.98 -10.22
N LYS A 172 8.78 -4.20 -9.07
CA LYS A 172 9.12 -5.30 -8.14
C LYS A 172 9.04 -6.66 -8.83
N LEU A 173 7.97 -6.92 -9.59
CA LEU A 173 7.78 -8.16 -10.34
C LEU A 173 8.82 -8.34 -11.45
N LEU A 174 9.19 -7.27 -12.16
CA LEU A 174 10.24 -7.33 -13.18
C LEU A 174 11.60 -7.68 -12.56
N LYS A 175 11.93 -7.10 -11.40
CA LYS A 175 13.16 -7.45 -10.67
C LYS A 175 13.13 -8.91 -10.22
N LEU A 176 12.05 -9.31 -9.55
CA LEU A 176 11.81 -10.68 -9.08
C LEU A 176 11.67 -11.71 -10.20
N ARG A 177 11.66 -11.36 -11.48
CA ARG A 177 11.67 -12.33 -12.60
C ARG A 177 13.03 -12.45 -13.29
N LYS A 178 13.93 -11.50 -13.06
CA LYS A 178 15.27 -11.47 -13.65
C LYS A 178 16.33 -12.18 -12.80
N GLU A 179 16.11 -12.23 -11.49
CA GLU A 179 16.94 -13.00 -10.55
C GLU A 179 16.79 -14.51 -10.78
#